data_AF-A0AA88RPG8-F1
#
_entry.id   AF-A0AA88RPG8-F1
#
_cell.length_a   1.000
_cell.length_b   1.000
_cell.length_c   1.000
_cell.angle_alpha   90.00
_cell.angle_beta   90.00
_cell.angle_gamma   90.00
#
_symmetry.space_group_name_H-M   'P 1'
#
loop_
_entity.id
_entity.type
_entity.pdbx_description
1 polymer ?
#
loop_
_entity_poly.entity_id
_entity_poly.type
_entity_poly.pdbx_seq_one_letter_code
_entity_poly.pdbx_strand_id
1 'polypeptide(L)'
;MDEDEPQLLLPPPSENPPATAVSHPSQPPPPSPRRPKRFIRNQIPDSILHDPALNAAIAALPANYNFEIHKSVWRVKSTSSNRVALQLPEGLLMS
;
A
#
# COMPACT_ATOMS: atom_id res chain seq x y z
N MET A 1 -50.47 2.93 -28.58
CA MET A 1 -49.94 3.51 -27.33
C MET A 1 -48.49 3.71 -27.66
N ASP A 2 -48.24 4.78 -28.40
CA ASP A 2 -46.96 5.03 -29.03
C ASP A 2 -46.70 6.49 -28.68
N GLU A 3 -45.81 6.63 -27.71
CA GLU A 3 -45.64 7.83 -26.90
C GLU A 3 -45.15 9.00 -27.75
N ASP A 4 -45.89 10.10 -27.60
CA ASP A 4 -45.56 11.44 -28.06
C ASP A 4 -44.28 11.89 -27.34
N GLU A 5 -43.14 11.84 -28.01
CA GLU A 5 -41.86 12.35 -27.48
C GLU A 5 -41.76 13.86 -27.76
N PRO A 6 -41.82 14.75 -26.75
CA PRO A 6 -41.67 16.17 -26.96
C PRO A 6 -40.20 16.52 -27.18
N GLN A 7 -39.88 17.06 -28.36
CA GLN A 7 -38.55 17.56 -28.69
C GLN A 7 -38.11 18.64 -27.68
N LEU A 8 -37.12 18.32 -26.85
CA LEU A 8 -36.47 19.26 -25.93
C LEU A 8 -35.64 20.28 -26.73
N LEU A 9 -36.24 21.43 -27.02
CA LEU A 9 -35.58 22.61 -27.57
C LEU A 9 -34.53 23.12 -26.57
N LEU A 10 -33.25 22.87 -26.85
CA LEU A 10 -32.14 23.42 -26.06
C LEU A 10 -32.16 24.96 -26.14
N PRO A 11 -32.07 25.68 -25.02
CA PRO A 11 -31.93 27.14 -25.06
C PRO A 11 -30.55 27.52 -25.65
N PRO A 12 -30.45 28.66 -26.36
CA PRO A 12 -29.20 29.12 -26.95
C PRO A 12 -28.14 29.43 -25.88
N PRO A 13 -26.84 29.38 -26.23
CA PRO A 13 -25.77 29.69 -25.29
C PRO A 13 -25.86 31.14 -24.83
N SER A 14 -25.94 31.35 -23.52
CA SER A 14 -25.90 32.69 -22.90
C SER A 14 -24.46 33.22 -22.95
N GLU A 15 -24.20 34.05 -23.96
CA GLU A 15 -23.03 34.91 -24.04
C GLU A 15 -23.12 35.97 -22.93
N ASN A 16 -22.20 35.94 -21.97
CA ASN A 16 -22.01 37.04 -21.01
C ASN A 16 -20.67 37.74 -21.28
N PRO A 17 -20.65 39.09 -21.33
CA PRO A 17 -19.49 39.91 -21.73
C PRO A 17 -18.37 39.96 -20.68
N PRO A 18 -17.16 40.47 -21.04
CA PRO A 18 -16.00 40.47 -20.15
C PRO A 18 -16.00 41.65 -19.18
N ALA A 19 -15.13 41.53 -18.17
CA ALA A 19 -14.70 42.53 -17.19
C ALA A 19 -15.53 42.65 -15.90
N THR A 20 -14.97 42.11 -14.81
CA THR A 20 -14.28 42.94 -13.82
C THR A 20 -13.41 42.03 -12.95
N ALA A 21 -12.09 42.16 -13.09
CA ALA A 21 -11.13 41.56 -12.19
C ALA A 21 -11.30 42.20 -10.80
N VAL A 22 -12.00 41.50 -9.90
CA VAL A 22 -11.97 41.81 -8.47
C VAL A 22 -10.79 41.05 -7.87
N SER A 23 -9.69 41.77 -7.71
CA SER A 23 -8.46 41.35 -7.03
C SER A 23 -8.77 41.03 -5.57
N HIS A 24 -9.10 39.78 -5.26
CA HIS A 24 -9.06 39.30 -3.88
C HIS A 24 -7.59 39.16 -3.46
N PRO A 25 -7.16 39.71 -2.30
CA PRO A 25 -5.81 39.48 -1.81
C PRO A 25 -5.61 37.97 -1.62
N SER A 26 -4.63 37.45 -2.34
CA SER A 26 -4.31 36.03 -2.45
C SER A 26 -3.87 35.50 -1.08
N GLN A 27 -4.77 34.83 -0.37
CA GLN A 27 -4.41 34.09 0.82
C GLN A 27 -3.40 32.99 0.43
N PRO A 28 -2.24 32.87 1.09
CA PRO A 28 -1.30 31.81 0.80
C PRO A 28 -1.98 30.46 1.04
N PRO A 29 -1.75 29.46 0.16
CA PRO A 29 -2.36 28.15 0.33
C PRO A 29 -1.99 27.56 1.70
N PRO A 30 -2.92 26.84 2.35
CA PRO A 30 -2.66 26.23 3.64
C PRO A 30 -1.46 25.28 3.56
N PRO A 31 -0.65 25.17 4.63
CA PRO A 31 0.50 24.27 4.64
C PRO A 31 0.01 22.84 4.39
N SER A 32 0.53 22.22 3.33
CA SER A 32 0.22 20.83 3.01
C SER A 32 0.60 19.93 4.19
N PRO A 33 -0.26 18.99 4.61
CA PRO A 33 0.06 18.08 5.70
C PRO A 33 1.33 17.32 5.33
N ARG A 34 2.38 17.45 6.16
CA ARG A 34 3.63 16.71 5.98
C ARG A 34 3.29 15.23 6.11
N ARG A 35 3.23 14.52 4.98
CA ARG A 35 3.03 13.07 4.97
C ARG A 35 4.15 12.45 5.80
N PRO A 36 3.85 11.62 6.81
CA PRO A 36 4.88 10.99 7.61
C PRO A 36 5.85 10.24 6.70
N LYS A 37 7.14 10.53 6.82
CA LYS A 37 8.20 9.87 6.05
C LYS A 37 8.16 8.39 6.45
N ARG A 38 7.67 7.53 5.55
CA ARG A 38 7.61 6.09 5.79
C ARG A 38 9.06 5.59 5.90
N PHE A 39 9.55 5.41 7.12
CA PHE A 39 10.85 4.76 7.34
C PHE A 39 10.72 3.32 6.87
N ILE A 40 11.32 3.01 5.71
CA ILE A 40 11.39 1.65 5.19
C ILE A 40 12.43 0.93 6.05
N ARG A 41 12.00 0.35 7.17
CA ARG A 41 12.84 -0.43 8.11
C ARG A 41 13.03 -1.88 7.64
N ASN A 42 12.94 -2.13 6.34
CA ASN A 42 12.81 -3.47 5.75
C ASN A 42 14.12 -4.02 5.15
N GLN A 43 15.28 -3.48 5.51
CA GLN A 43 16.54 -4.08 5.06
C GLN A 43 16.87 -5.25 5.99
N ILE A 44 16.53 -6.46 5.54
CA ILE A 44 17.05 -7.70 6.10
C ILE A 44 18.55 -7.73 5.79
N PRO A 45 19.44 -7.93 6.79
CA PRO A 45 20.88 -7.98 6.54
C PRO A 45 21.28 -9.11 5.59
N ASP A 46 22.34 -8.89 4.82
CA ASP A 46 22.92 -9.90 3.91
C ASP A 46 23.35 -11.18 4.64
N SER A 47 23.75 -11.05 5.91
CA SER A 47 24.10 -12.19 6.76
C SER A 47 22.93 -13.13 7.05
N ILE A 48 21.68 -12.68 6.85
CA ILE A 48 20.49 -13.52 6.92
C ILE A 48 20.10 -13.99 5.52
N LEU A 49 20.17 -13.12 4.50
CA LEU A 49 19.79 -13.47 3.13
C LEU A 49 20.69 -14.57 2.54
N HIS A 50 21.98 -14.52 2.82
CA HIS A 50 22.98 -15.43 2.28
C HIS A 50 23.46 -16.48 3.30
N ASP A 51 22.73 -16.68 4.40
CA ASP A 51 23.06 -17.74 5.37
C ASP A 51 22.82 -19.12 4.73
N PRO A 52 23.89 -19.93 4.53
CA PRO A 52 23.76 -21.21 3.83
C PRO A 52 22.95 -22.22 4.64
N ALA A 53 23.05 -22.22 5.97
CA ALA A 53 22.32 -23.15 6.82
C ALA A 53 20.82 -22.79 6.85
N LEU A 54 20.51 -21.49 6.93
CA LEU A 54 19.14 -21.01 6.86
C LEU A 54 18.50 -21.35 5.50
N ASN A 55 19.20 -21.07 4.40
CA ASN A 55 18.68 -21.32 3.06
C ASN A 55 18.49 -22.82 2.78
N ALA A 56 19.37 -23.68 3.30
CA ALA A 56 19.18 -25.13 3.23
C ALA A 56 17.93 -25.59 3.99
N ALA A 57 17.66 -25.03 5.18
CA ALA A 57 16.45 -25.33 5.93
C ALA A 57 15.17 -24.80 5.24
N ILE A 58 15.23 -23.62 4.62
CA ILE A 58 14.12 -23.07 3.82
C ILE A 58 13.81 -23.98 2.63
N ALA A 59 14.83 -24.54 1.97
CA ALA A 59 14.64 -25.43 0.83
C ALA A 59 13.93 -26.75 1.17
N ALA A 60 13.91 -27.14 2.46
CA ALA A 60 13.14 -28.29 2.93
C ALA A 60 11.63 -28.00 3.08
N LEU A 61 11.23 -26.73 3.08
CA LEU A 61 9.84 -26.32 3.19
C LEU A 61 9.11 -26.48 1.84
N PRO A 62 7.78 -26.71 1.85
CA PRO A 62 7.01 -26.78 0.61
C PRO A 62 7.10 -25.46 -0.18
N ALA A 63 7.60 -25.54 -1.41
CA ALA A 63 7.87 -24.37 -2.26
C ALA A 63 6.60 -23.61 -2.70
N ASN A 64 5.42 -24.21 -2.53
CA ASN A 64 4.13 -23.61 -2.82
C ASN A 64 3.66 -22.61 -1.74
N TYR A 65 4.45 -22.38 -0.68
CA TYR A 65 4.17 -21.37 0.34
C TYR A 65 5.34 -20.40 0.51
N ASN A 66 5.02 -19.11 0.52
CA ASN A 66 5.98 -18.09 0.93
C ASN A 66 5.86 -17.83 2.43
N PHE A 67 6.71 -18.50 3.21
CA PHE A 67 6.76 -18.35 4.66
C PHE A 67 7.42 -17.05 5.16
N GLU A 68 7.97 -16.23 4.26
CA GLU A 68 8.74 -15.03 4.60
C GLU A 68 9.85 -15.27 5.65
N ILE A 69 10.50 -16.45 5.63
CA ILE A 69 11.40 -16.91 6.71
C ILE A 69 12.50 -15.90 7.02
N HIS A 70 13.15 -15.32 6.00
CA HIS A 70 14.20 -14.31 6.23
C HIS A 70 13.69 -13.10 7.03
N LYS A 71 12.47 -12.65 6.76
CA LYS A 71 11.84 -11.51 7.45
C LYS A 71 11.50 -11.88 8.89
N SER A 72 11.00 -13.10 9.11
CA SER A 72 10.67 -13.63 10.43
C SER A 72 11.92 -13.78 11.29
N VAL A 73 12.98 -14.41 10.77
CA VAL A 73 14.28 -14.57 11.46
C VAL A 73 14.88 -13.21 11.80
N TRP A 74 14.84 -12.24 10.88
CA TRP A 74 15.30 -10.88 11.16
C TRP A 74 14.50 -10.23 12.28
N ARG A 75 13.17 -10.39 12.29
CA ARG A 75 12.34 -9.86 13.37
C ARG A 75 12.73 -10.45 14.72
N VAL A 76 12.89 -11.77 14.81
CA VAL A 76 13.29 -12.47 16.04
C VAL A 76 14.68 -12.02 16.53
N LYS A 77 15.65 -11.89 15.63
CA LYS A 77 17.00 -11.40 15.95
C LYS A 77 16.97 -9.95 16.41
N SER A 78 16.24 -9.08 15.72
CA SER A 78 16.18 -7.65 16.05
C SER A 78 15.46 -7.36 17.38
N THR A 79 14.55 -8.25 17.81
CA THR A 79 13.87 -8.14 19.11
C THR A 79 14.56 -8.91 20.23
N SER A 80 15.68 -9.59 19.96
CA SER A 80 16.42 -10.42 20.93
C SER A 80 15.51 -11.41 21.69
N SER A 81 14.56 -12.02 20.99
CA SER A 81 13.57 -12.89 21.61
C SER A 81 14.13 -14.28 21.90
N ASN A 82 13.98 -14.75 23.14
CA ASN A 82 14.40 -16.09 23.56
C ASN A 82 13.38 -17.19 23.22
N ARG A 83 12.12 -16.82 23.00
CA ARG A 83 11.02 -17.74 22.68
C ARG A 83 10.17 -17.16 21.57
N VAL A 84 9.73 -18.04 20.67
CA VAL A 84 8.86 -17.73 19.54
C VAL A 84 7.78 -18.78 19.46
N ALA A 85 6.55 -18.33 19.24
CA ALA A 85 5.42 -19.20 18.93
C ALA A 85 5.15 -19.13 17.42
N LEU A 86 4.90 -20.29 16.80
CA LEU A 86 4.53 -20.39 15.40
C LEU A 86 3.06 -20.81 15.33
N GLN A 87 2.27 -20.07 14.57
CA GLN A 87 0.90 -20.46 14.23
C GLN A 87 0.88 -20.82 12.75
N LEU A 88 0.51 -22.06 12.46
CA LEU A 88 0.33 -22.55 11.09
C LEU A 88 -1.15 -22.91 10.91
N PRO A 89 -1.76 -22.60 9.75
CA PRO A 89 -3.09 -23.08 9.45
C PRO A 89 -3.10 -24.60 9.27
N GLU A 90 -4.24 -25.24 9.51
CA GLU A 90 -4.40 -26.70 9.46
C GLU A 90 -3.86 -27.34 8.16
N GLY A 91 -4.07 -26.69 7.01
CA GLY A 91 -3.59 -27.18 5.71
C GLY A 91 -2.06 -27.14 5.51
N LEU A 92 -1.32 -26.72 6.53
CA LEU A 92 0.14 -26.58 6.51
C LEU A 92 0.79 -27.40 7.64
N LEU A 93 -0.01 -27.93 8.56
CA LEU A 93 0.46 -28.92 9.51
C LEU A 93 0.79 -30.19 8.73
N MET A 94 2.09 -30.54 8.70
CA MET A 94 2.56 -31.78 8.11
C MET A 94 2.01 -32.94 8.95
N SER A 95 1.05 -33.70 8.39
CA SER A 95 0.51 -34.94 8.93
C SER A 95 1.46 -36.11 8.74
#